data_AF-A0AAW3V0V2-F1
#
_entry.id   AF-A0AAW3V0V2-F1
#
_cell.length_a   1.000
_cell.length_b   1.000
_cell.length_c   1.000
_cell.angle_alpha   90.00
_cell.angle_beta   90.00
_cell.angle_gamma   90.00
#
_symmetry.space_group_name_H-M   'P 1'
#
loop_
_entity.id
_entity.type
_entity.pdbx_description
1 polymer ?
#
loop_
_entity_poly.entity_id
_entity_poly.type
_entity_poly.pdbx_seq_one_letter_code
_entity_poly.pdbx_strand_id
1 'polypeptide(L)'
;MKKLFVTIVAAGAIGAFAAPAFAGDDMAGMSTKTSASTPSNAALADAEVKKVDAASGMVTLKHGALENVGMPPMTMAFKAKDAAMVKQVHDGDKVKVRVESVNGTLTIVKLVKQS
;
A
#
# COMPACT_ATOMS: atom_id res chain seq x y z
N MET A 1 -4.31 -45.55 -34.31
CA MET A 1 -3.25 -45.96 -35.25
C MET A 1 -2.19 -44.85 -35.25
N LYS A 2 -0.98 -44.92 -34.71
CA LYS A 2 -0.15 -46.02 -34.18
C LYS A 2 0.72 -45.41 -33.06
N LYS A 3 0.87 -46.16 -31.97
CA LYS A 3 1.78 -45.88 -30.85
C LYS A 3 3.21 -46.15 -31.32
N LEU A 4 4.19 -45.38 -30.86
CA LEU A 4 5.61 -45.75 -30.96
C LEU A 4 6.31 -45.45 -29.62
N PHE A 5 6.88 -46.51 -29.09
CA PHE A 5 7.69 -46.61 -27.88
C PHE A 5 9.09 -46.02 -28.10
N VAL A 6 9.81 -45.68 -27.04
CA VAL A 6 11.12 -46.28 -26.66
C VAL A 6 11.70 -45.59 -25.41
N THR A 7 12.15 -46.46 -24.51
CA THR A 7 12.73 -46.33 -23.16
C THR A 7 14.22 -45.93 -23.19
N ILE A 8 14.84 -45.72 -21.99
CA ILE A 8 16.29 -45.80 -21.60
C ILE A 8 16.93 -44.40 -21.36
N VAL A 9 17.76 -44.11 -20.35
CA VAL A 9 18.20 -44.61 -19.02
C VAL A 9 19.36 -43.65 -18.59
N ALA A 10 19.81 -43.73 -17.32
CA ALA A 10 21.08 -43.22 -16.77
C ALA A 10 21.07 -41.76 -16.26
N ALA A 11 21.18 -41.50 -14.96
CA ALA A 11 22.32 -41.70 -14.04
C ALA A 11 23.45 -40.67 -14.25
N GLY A 12 23.83 -39.95 -13.19
CA GLY A 12 25.05 -39.15 -13.18
C GLY A 12 25.05 -38.04 -12.14
N ALA A 13 25.73 -38.29 -11.02
CA ALA A 13 25.98 -37.36 -9.94
C ALA A 13 27.19 -36.43 -10.22
N ILE A 14 27.41 -35.49 -9.29
CA ILE A 14 28.66 -34.78 -8.97
C ILE A 14 28.89 -33.47 -9.72
N GLY A 15 29.16 -32.42 -8.94
CA GLY A 15 29.88 -31.24 -9.45
C GLY A 15 29.74 -30.02 -8.55
N ALA A 16 30.40 -30.02 -7.39
CA ALA A 16 30.65 -28.81 -6.63
C ALA A 16 31.38 -27.78 -7.51
N PHE A 17 30.84 -26.57 -7.63
CA PHE A 17 31.55 -25.43 -8.19
C PHE A 17 31.71 -24.37 -7.09
N ALA A 18 32.94 -24.27 -6.61
CA ALA A 18 33.40 -23.21 -5.73
C ALA A 18 34.07 -22.10 -6.56
N ALA A 19 33.74 -20.85 -6.19
CA ALA A 19 34.44 -19.58 -6.47
C ALA A 19 34.38 -19.06 -7.94
N PRO A 20 34.35 -17.72 -8.17
CA PRO A 20 35.36 -16.80 -7.66
C PRO A 20 34.84 -15.55 -6.94
N ALA A 21 35.77 -14.96 -6.20
CA ALA A 21 35.74 -13.63 -5.62
C ALA A 21 35.43 -12.54 -6.67
N PHE A 22 34.61 -11.57 -6.28
CA PHE A 22 34.54 -10.27 -6.95
C PHE A 22 35.25 -9.23 -6.09
N ALA A 23 36.44 -8.86 -6.55
CA ALA A 23 37.11 -7.61 -6.22
C ALA A 23 37.32 -6.85 -7.53
N GLY A 24 37.10 -5.53 -7.47
CA GLY A 24 37.22 -4.59 -8.59
C GLY A 24 35.85 -4.29 -9.21
N ASP A 25 35.51 -3.09 -9.60
CA ASP A 25 36.08 -1.74 -9.45
C ASP A 25 34.94 -0.81 -9.95
N ASP A 26 35.20 0.48 -10.10
CA ASP A 26 34.41 1.41 -10.94
C ASP A 26 33.17 2.07 -10.32
N MET A 27 33.48 3.20 -9.70
CA MET A 27 32.62 4.37 -9.59
C MET A 27 32.48 5.04 -10.97
N ALA A 28 31.43 4.75 -11.75
CA ALA A 28 30.92 5.62 -12.82
C ALA A 28 29.65 5.03 -13.46
N GLY A 29 28.47 5.54 -13.11
CA GLY A 29 27.26 5.12 -13.81
C GLY A 29 25.95 5.49 -13.14
N MET A 30 25.60 6.77 -13.18
CA MET A 30 24.23 7.22 -12.99
C MET A 30 23.31 6.52 -14.02
N SER A 31 22.62 5.47 -13.58
CA SER A 31 21.45 4.92 -14.25
C SER A 31 20.38 4.69 -13.19
N THR A 32 19.64 5.78 -12.98
CA THR A 32 18.28 5.85 -12.47
C THR A 32 17.46 4.59 -12.79
N LYS A 33 17.43 3.64 -11.87
CA LYS A 33 16.15 3.03 -11.46
C LYS A 33 15.80 3.61 -10.11
N THR A 34 15.22 4.81 -10.16
CA THR A 34 14.15 5.23 -9.26
C THR A 34 13.11 4.10 -9.25
N SER A 35 13.29 3.12 -8.36
CA SER A 35 12.14 2.56 -7.68
C SER A 35 11.66 3.70 -6.81
N ALA A 36 10.60 4.35 -7.28
CA ALA A 36 9.84 5.31 -6.52
C ALA A 36 9.34 4.63 -5.24
N SER A 37 10.17 4.59 -4.20
CA SER A 37 9.70 4.58 -2.82
C SER A 37 9.14 5.98 -2.56
N THR A 38 7.93 6.14 -3.10
CA THR A 38 6.82 7.01 -2.68
C THR A 38 7.13 7.73 -1.36
N PRO A 39 6.98 9.07 -1.31
CA PRO A 39 7.39 9.88 -0.18
C PRO A 39 6.85 9.29 1.11
N SER A 40 7.74 9.15 2.09
CA SER A 40 7.52 8.89 3.51
C SER A 40 6.06 9.04 3.89
N ASN A 41 5.30 7.98 3.67
CA ASN A 41 3.86 7.98 3.83
C ASN A 41 3.64 7.78 5.32
N ALA A 42 3.86 8.86 6.08
CA ALA A 42 3.57 8.91 7.49
C ALA A 42 2.24 8.17 7.69
N ALA A 43 2.20 7.17 8.58
CA ALA A 43 1.13 6.17 8.74
C ALA A 43 -0.27 6.65 8.28
N LEU A 44 -0.63 6.38 7.02
CA LEU A 44 -1.99 6.54 6.53
C LEU A 44 -2.69 5.21 6.76
N ALA A 45 -3.85 5.24 7.38
CA ALA A 45 -4.67 4.05 7.56
C ALA A 45 -5.57 3.83 6.35
N ASP A 46 -5.68 2.57 5.92
CA ASP A 46 -6.65 2.19 4.91
C ASP A 46 -8.06 2.41 5.44
N ALA A 47 -8.94 2.95 4.59
CA ALA A 47 -10.33 3.16 4.88
C ALA A 47 -11.18 3.02 3.62
N GLU A 48 -12.46 2.71 3.80
CA GLU A 48 -13.43 2.63 2.72
C GLU A 48 -14.55 3.61 3.00
N VAL A 49 -14.83 4.49 2.05
CA VAL A 49 -15.89 5.48 2.17
C VAL A 49 -17.23 4.74 2.10
N LYS A 50 -17.99 4.80 3.19
CA LYS A 50 -19.32 4.21 3.27
C LYS A 50 -20.38 5.21 2.86
N LYS A 51 -20.21 6.45 3.31
CA LYS A 51 -21.17 7.54 3.15
C LYS A 51 -20.47 8.89 3.22
N VAL A 52 -20.78 9.77 2.30
CA VAL A 52 -20.30 11.15 2.28
C VAL A 52 -21.42 12.12 2.70
N ASP A 53 -21.18 12.92 3.74
CA ASP A 53 -22.06 14.04 4.14
C ASP A 53 -21.34 15.37 3.92
N ALA A 54 -21.53 15.92 2.71
CA ALA A 54 -20.99 17.22 2.34
C ALA A 54 -21.69 18.41 3.04
N ALA A 55 -22.87 18.21 3.63
CA ALA A 55 -23.59 19.27 4.33
C ALA A 55 -22.98 19.52 5.71
N SER A 56 -22.63 18.45 6.44
CA SER A 56 -21.96 18.55 7.75
C SER A 56 -20.42 18.53 7.66
N GLY A 57 -19.87 18.22 6.49
CA GLY A 57 -18.44 18.02 6.27
C GLY A 57 -17.91 16.76 6.96
N MET A 58 -18.76 15.75 7.12
CA MET A 58 -18.42 14.47 7.71
C MET A 58 -18.36 13.37 6.65
N VAL A 59 -17.43 12.44 6.84
CA VAL A 59 -17.30 11.26 5.97
C VAL A 59 -17.41 10.04 6.86
N THR A 60 -18.43 9.23 6.60
CA THR A 60 -18.56 7.90 7.18
C THR A 60 -17.66 6.98 6.42
N LEU A 61 -16.66 6.44 7.11
CA LEU A 61 -15.68 5.56 6.54
C LEU A 61 -15.45 4.36 7.45
N LYS A 62 -15.31 3.20 6.82
CA LYS A 62 -14.87 1.97 7.47
C LYS A 62 -13.36 2.00 7.46
N HIS A 63 -12.77 2.45 8.56
CA HIS A 63 -11.32 2.51 8.69
C HIS A 63 -10.75 1.19 9.18
N GLY A 64 -9.50 0.94 8.80
CA GLY A 64 -8.63 -0.06 9.39
C GLY A 64 -8.16 0.35 10.78
N ALA A 65 -7.15 -0.34 11.30
CA ALA A 65 -6.51 0.07 12.54
C ALA A 65 -5.89 1.47 12.39
N LEU A 66 -6.33 2.42 13.20
CA LEU A 66 -5.75 3.76 13.26
C LEU A 66 -4.68 3.78 14.35
N GLU A 67 -3.46 3.39 14.02
CA GLU A 67 -2.34 3.37 14.98
C GLU A 67 -2.07 4.75 15.59
N ASN A 68 -2.29 5.82 14.83
CA ASN A 68 -2.08 7.21 15.27
C ASN A 68 -2.97 7.61 16.48
N VAL A 69 -4.14 6.98 16.63
CA VAL A 69 -5.11 7.27 17.71
C VAL A 69 -5.48 6.01 18.51
N GLY A 70 -4.82 4.88 18.25
CA GLY A 70 -5.07 3.60 18.93
C GLY A 70 -6.46 3.00 18.70
N MET A 71 -7.14 3.32 17.60
CA MET A 71 -8.49 2.80 17.33
C MET A 71 -8.47 1.52 16.49
N PRO A 72 -9.24 0.48 16.87
CA PRO A 72 -9.39 -0.73 16.06
C PRO A 72 -10.16 -0.45 14.76
N PRO A 73 -10.16 -1.38 13.80
CA PRO A 73 -10.95 -1.24 12.57
C PRO A 73 -12.45 -1.17 12.88
N MET A 74 -13.07 -0.01 12.59
CA MET A 74 -14.51 0.19 12.76
C MET A 74 -15.08 1.14 11.71
N THR A 75 -16.41 1.27 11.66
CA THR A 75 -17.10 2.21 10.77
C THR A 75 -17.60 3.38 11.58
N MET A 76 -17.07 4.58 11.32
CA MET A 76 -17.47 5.80 12.01
C MET A 76 -17.45 7.00 11.07
N ALA A 77 -18.22 8.03 11.43
CA ALA A 77 -18.15 9.33 10.78
C ALA A 77 -17.03 10.17 11.38
N PHE A 78 -16.13 10.65 10.52
CA PHE A 78 -15.06 11.56 10.90
C PHE A 78 -15.26 12.90 10.22
N LYS A 79 -14.90 13.98 10.91
CA LYS A 79 -14.93 15.32 10.32
C LYS A 79 -13.77 15.45 9.33
N ALA A 80 -14.03 15.87 8.11
CA ALA A 80 -12.98 16.22 7.18
C ALA A 80 -12.40 17.60 7.52
N LYS A 81 -11.07 17.74 7.49
CA LYS A 81 -10.44 19.06 7.65
C LYS A 81 -10.80 20.01 6.52
N ASP A 82 -11.02 19.48 5.32
CA ASP A 82 -11.34 20.24 4.12
C ASP A 82 -12.52 19.62 3.37
N ALA A 83 -13.49 20.46 2.95
CA ALA A 83 -14.65 20.03 2.19
C ALA A 83 -14.30 19.52 0.79
N ALA A 84 -13.17 19.93 0.21
CA ALA A 84 -12.69 19.42 -1.06
C ALA A 84 -12.34 17.92 -0.97
N MET A 85 -11.81 17.45 0.18
CA MET A 85 -11.53 16.02 0.39
C MET A 85 -12.82 15.20 0.30
N VAL A 86 -13.91 15.75 0.83
CA VAL A 86 -15.24 15.14 0.84
C VAL A 86 -15.82 15.04 -0.57
N LYS A 87 -15.57 16.05 -1.42
CA LYS A 87 -16.05 16.09 -2.82
C LYS A 87 -15.24 15.21 -3.77
N GLN A 88 -14.00 14.87 -3.41
CA GLN A 88 -13.11 14.03 -4.22
C GLN A 88 -13.37 12.52 -4.04
N VAL A 89 -14.13 12.14 -3.02
CA VAL A 89 -14.43 10.74 -2.69
C VAL A 89 -15.92 10.49 -2.79
N HIS A 90 -16.28 9.25 -3.11
CA HIS A 90 -17.67 8.82 -3.24
C HIS A 90 -17.92 7.58 -2.41
N ASP A 91 -19.19 7.25 -2.20
CA ASP A 91 -19.58 6.03 -1.49
C ASP A 91 -19.03 4.81 -2.26
N GLY A 92 -18.29 3.95 -1.55
CA GLY A 92 -17.59 2.78 -2.08
C GLY A 92 -16.12 2.99 -2.44
N ASP A 93 -15.60 4.22 -2.40
CA ASP A 93 -14.19 4.48 -2.68
C ASP A 93 -13.28 3.95 -1.57
N LYS A 94 -12.20 3.27 -1.98
CA LYS A 94 -11.09 2.93 -1.08
C LYS A 94 -10.13 4.10 -0.99
N VAL A 95 -9.82 4.51 0.22
CA VAL A 95 -9.03 5.71 0.51
C VAL A 95 -8.06 5.42 1.65
N LYS A 96 -6.91 6.09 1.64
CA LYS A 96 -5.98 6.14 2.76
C LYS A 96 -6.19 7.44 3.50
N VAL A 97 -6.55 7.36 4.78
CA VAL A 97 -6.83 8.53 5.62
C VAL A 97 -5.84 8.64 6.77
N ARG A 98 -5.51 9.87 7.11
CA ARG A 98 -4.86 10.23 8.38
C ARG A 98 -5.89 10.92 9.25
N VAL A 99 -6.23 10.28 10.35
CA VAL A 99 -7.04 10.88 11.40
C VAL A 99 -6.10 11.34 12.50
N GLU A 100 -6.27 12.59 12.92
CA GLU A 100 -5.59 13.15 14.08
C GLU A 100 -6.61 13.68 15.07
N SER A 101 -6.29 13.59 16.36
CA SER A 101 -7.11 14.18 17.41
C SER A 101 -6.70 15.63 17.60
N VAL A 102 -7.45 16.56 17.00
CA VAL A 102 -7.20 18.00 17.09
C VAL A 102 -8.15 18.57 18.13
N ASN A 103 -7.62 19.08 19.25
CA ASN A 103 -8.43 19.56 20.38
C ASN A 103 -9.44 18.51 20.90
N GLY A 104 -9.06 17.23 20.90
CA GLY A 104 -9.93 16.12 21.31
C GLY A 104 -10.97 15.69 20.26
N THR A 105 -10.95 16.28 19.06
CA THR A 105 -11.86 15.93 17.96
C THR A 105 -11.11 15.18 16.85
N LEU A 106 -11.59 13.98 16.52
CA LEU A 106 -11.03 13.15 15.45
C LEU A 106 -11.32 13.76 14.08
N THR A 107 -10.27 14.28 13.45
CA THR A 107 -10.35 15.03 12.18
C THR A 107 -9.48 14.37 11.13
N ILE A 108 -10.00 14.18 9.92
CA ILE A 108 -9.25 13.71 8.77
C ILE A 108 -8.37 14.86 8.28
N VAL A 109 -7.08 14.80 8.58
CA VAL A 109 -6.10 15.83 8.16
C VAL A 109 -5.49 15.52 6.80
N LYS A 110 -5.55 14.26 6.36
CA LYS A 110 -5.08 13.81 5.05
C LYS A 110 -6.02 12.74 4.53
N LEU A 111 -6.42 12.86 3.28
CA LEU A 111 -7.16 11.84 2.56
C LEU A 111 -6.50 11.64 1.19
N VAL A 112 -6.28 10.39 0.81
CA VAL A 112 -5.70 10.02 -0.48
C VAL A 112 -6.54 8.89 -1.06
N LYS A 113 -7.13 9.07 -2.24
CA LYS A 113 -7.86 7.98 -2.92
C LYS A 113 -6.89 6.88 -3.34
N GLN A 114 -7.24 5.63 -3.04
CA GLN A 114 -6.51 4.48 -3.54
C GLN A 114 -7.08 4.11 -4.90
N SER A 115 -6.25 4.21 -5.94
CA SER A 115 -6.56 3.81 -7.31
C SER A 115 -6.58 2.30 -7.47
#